data_AF-A0A3D0US59-F1
#
_entry.id   AF-A0A3D0US59-F1
#
_cell.length_a   1.000
_cell.length_b   1.000
_cell.length_c   1.000
_cell.angle_alpha   90.00
_cell.angle_beta   90.00
_cell.angle_gamma   90.00
#
_symmetry.space_group_name_H-M   'P 1'
#
loop_
_entity.id
_entity.type
_entity.pdbx_description
1 polymer ?
#
loop_
_entity_poly.entity_id
_entity_poly.type
_entity_poly.pdbx_seq_one_letter_code
_entity_poly.pdbx_strand_id
1 'polypeptide(L)'
;MIPKIRGKQKSLPIENIIQEAQNMIANGIEEIILIAQDSTRYGTDLYGKPMLFELLQELENLKGNFTFRLLYLYPDILSLEHLKKLTTFKKFIPYFDIPLQHVSAPILKRMGRFYDEQAIGNFLDFIKNNFKTRFIRTNIIIGFP
;
A
#
# COMPACT_ATOMS: atom_id res chain seq x y z
N MET A 1 6.59 -17.02 8.56
CA MET A 1 7.77 -16.77 9.43
C MET A 1 7.78 -15.37 10.03
N ILE A 2 7.51 -14.30 9.26
CA ILE A 2 7.62 -12.90 9.74
C ILE A 2 6.86 -12.62 11.07
N PRO A 3 5.60 -13.05 11.29
CA PRO A 3 4.92 -12.80 12.56
C PRO A 3 5.56 -13.50 13.77
N LYS A 4 6.26 -14.63 13.55
CA LYS A 4 6.98 -15.34 14.61
C LYS A 4 8.29 -14.64 15.01
N ILE A 5 8.84 -13.80 14.12
CA ILE A 5 10.13 -13.11 14.32
C ILE A 5 9.92 -11.67 14.79
N ARG A 6 8.93 -10.96 14.22
CA ARG A 6 8.69 -9.53 14.47
C ARG A 6 7.49 -9.24 15.38
N GLY A 7 6.80 -10.29 15.84
CA GLY A 7 5.56 -10.17 16.60
C GLY A 7 4.33 -9.90 15.73
N LYS A 8 3.18 -9.76 16.38
CA LYS A 8 1.92 -9.42 15.72
C LYS A 8 1.98 -8.01 15.14
N GLN A 9 1.24 -7.77 14.07
CA GLN A 9 1.01 -6.42 13.55
C GLN A 9 0.52 -5.51 14.69
N LYS A 10 1.11 -4.32 14.77
CA LYS A 10 0.71 -3.24 15.68
C LYS A 10 0.60 -1.95 14.87
N SER A 11 -0.62 -1.47 14.69
CA SER A 11 -0.90 -0.20 14.04
C SER A 11 -0.85 0.94 15.04
N LEU A 12 -0.37 2.10 14.59
CA LEU A 12 -0.53 3.36 15.34
C LEU A 12 -1.90 3.96 15.05
N PRO A 13 -2.53 4.66 16.01
CA PRO A 13 -3.73 5.44 15.74
C PRO A 13 -3.49 6.47 14.63
N ILE A 14 -4.52 6.71 13.81
CA ILE A 14 -4.49 7.69 12.71
C ILE A 14 -4.05 9.05 13.24
N GLU A 15 -4.61 9.48 14.38
CA GLU A 15 -4.35 10.77 15.01
C GLU A 15 -2.85 10.96 15.29
N ASN A 16 -2.18 9.90 15.76
CA ASN A 16 -0.75 9.94 16.04
C ASN A 16 0.07 10.09 14.76
N ILE A 17 -0.26 9.34 13.70
CA ILE A 17 0.43 9.41 12.41
C ILE A 17 0.22 10.78 11.77
N ILE A 18 -0.99 11.33 11.85
CA ILE A 18 -1.31 12.65 11.32
C ILE A 18 -0.58 13.74 12.08
N GLN A 19 -0.48 13.66 13.40
CA GLN A 19 0.30 14.61 14.20
C GLN A 19 1.79 14.57 13.85
N GLU A 20 2.35 13.38 13.65
CA GLU A 20 3.74 13.21 13.21
C GLU A 20 3.95 13.81 11.81
N ALA A 21 3.06 13.52 10.87
CA ALA A 21 3.09 14.09 9.52
C ALA A 21 3.02 15.62 9.53
N GLN A 22 2.12 16.21 10.33
CA GLN A 22 2.03 17.66 10.50
C GLN A 22 3.34 18.27 11.01
N ASN A 23 3.97 17.63 11.99
CA ASN A 23 5.25 18.08 12.52
C ASN A 23 6.36 17.99 11.46
N MET A 24 6.40 16.91 10.66
CA MET A 24 7.35 16.78 9.56
C MET A 24 7.16 17.89 8.52
N ILE A 25 5.92 18.16 8.11
CA ILE A 25 5.58 19.21 7.13
C ILE A 25 5.97 20.60 7.67
N ALA A 26 5.69 20.88 8.94
CA ALA A 26 6.07 22.14 9.58
C ALA A 26 7.59 22.36 9.62
N ASN A 27 8.37 21.28 9.61
CA ASN A 27 9.83 21.31 9.54
C ASN A 27 10.38 21.29 8.10
N GLY A 28 9.52 21.45 7.08
CA GLY A 28 9.93 21.56 5.68
C GLY A 28 10.13 20.22 4.96
N ILE A 29 9.62 19.10 5.50
CA ILE A 29 9.64 17.82 4.79
C ILE A 29 8.64 17.85 3.62
N GLU A 30 9.14 17.50 2.44
CA GLU A 30 8.37 17.54 1.18
C GLU A 30 7.79 16.17 0.76
N GLU A 31 8.30 15.07 1.32
CA GLU A 31 7.83 13.72 1.02
C GLU A 31 7.66 12.87 2.29
N ILE A 32 6.47 12.29 2.45
CA ILE A 32 6.14 11.35 3.51
C ILE A 32 6.02 9.94 2.92
N ILE A 33 6.76 8.99 3.50
CA ILE A 33 6.77 7.60 3.04
C ILE A 33 6.10 6.75 4.11
N LEU A 34 4.94 6.18 3.78
CA LEU A 34 4.27 5.23 4.67
C LEU A 34 4.89 3.85 4.52
N ILE A 35 5.37 3.31 5.63
CA ILE A 35 6.03 2.00 5.70
C ILE A 35 5.35 1.09 6.74
N ALA A 36 5.22 -0.18 6.39
CA ALA A 36 4.74 -1.24 7.27
C ALA A 36 5.26 -2.60 6.77
N GLN A 37 5.03 -3.67 7.53
CA GLN A 37 5.24 -5.03 6.99
C GLN A 37 4.25 -5.34 5.86
N ASP A 38 3.02 -4.85 6.02
CA ASP A 38 1.95 -4.86 5.05
C ASP A 38 1.09 -3.62 5.29
N SER A 39 1.23 -2.62 4.42
CA SER A 39 0.52 -1.34 4.55
C SER A 39 -0.98 -1.51 4.31
N THR A 40 -1.39 -2.51 3.51
CA THR A 40 -2.81 -2.74 3.18
C THR A 40 -3.63 -3.24 4.36
N ARG A 41 -2.97 -3.79 5.39
CA ARG A 41 -3.62 -4.27 6.62
C ARG A 41 -3.70 -3.23 7.72
N TYR A 42 -3.16 -2.02 7.51
CA TYR A 42 -3.15 -0.97 8.51
C TYR A 42 -4.53 -0.81 9.17
N GLY A 43 -4.55 -0.75 10.49
CA GLY A 43 -5.76 -0.55 11.28
C GLY A 43 -6.55 -1.82 11.60
N THR A 44 -6.29 -2.95 10.95
CA THR A 44 -7.06 -4.19 11.22
C THR A 44 -6.95 -4.64 12.68
N ASP A 45 -5.76 -4.50 13.27
CA ASP A 45 -5.48 -4.88 14.66
C ASP A 45 -5.94 -3.83 15.69
N LEU A 46 -6.22 -2.60 15.27
CA LEU A 46 -6.58 -1.48 16.13
C LEU A 46 -8.07 -1.13 16.06
N TYR A 47 -8.61 -1.07 14.84
CA TYR A 47 -9.98 -0.64 14.52
C TYR A 47 -10.89 -1.81 14.10
N GLY A 48 -10.35 -3.04 14.04
CA GLY A 48 -11.10 -4.23 13.64
C GLY A 48 -11.35 -4.35 12.13
N LYS A 49 -10.88 -3.39 11.32
CA LYS A 49 -10.99 -3.38 9.86
C LYS A 49 -9.81 -2.63 9.22
N PRO A 50 -9.51 -2.86 7.92
CA PRO A 50 -8.52 -2.06 7.21
C PRO A 50 -8.93 -0.57 7.21
N MET A 51 -7.99 0.31 7.55
CA MET A 51 -8.19 1.77 7.66
C MET A 51 -7.16 2.58 6.87
N LEU A 52 -6.46 1.95 5.91
CA LEU A 52 -5.42 2.62 5.13
C LEU A 52 -5.97 3.82 4.36
N PHE A 53 -7.14 3.68 3.73
CA PHE A 53 -7.70 4.73 2.89
C PHE A 53 -8.21 5.91 3.71
N GLU A 54 -8.68 5.66 4.92
CA GLU A 54 -9.04 6.67 5.90
C GLU A 54 -7.79 7.46 6.33
N LEU A 55 -6.68 6.77 6.64
CA LEU A 55 -5.40 7.44 6.91
C LEU A 55 -4.92 8.29 5.73
N LEU A 56 -5.01 7.77 4.50
CA LEU A 56 -4.62 8.50 3.30
C LEU A 56 -5.50 9.73 3.04
N GLN A 57 -6.80 9.64 3.35
CA GLN A 57 -7.71 10.77 3.25
C GLN A 57 -7.34 11.87 4.24
N GLU A 58 -7.00 11.52 5.48
CA GLU A 58 -6.53 12.48 6.49
C GLU A 58 -5.20 13.13 6.08
N LEU A 59 -4.26 12.35 5.51
CA LEU A 59 -3.03 12.90 4.95
C LEU A 59 -3.30 13.85 3.78
N GLU A 60 -4.16 13.48 2.83
CA GLU A 60 -4.53 14.34 1.71
C GLU A 60 -5.12 15.69 2.20
N ASN A 61 -5.84 15.69 3.33
CA ASN A 61 -6.46 16.88 3.90
C ASN A 61 -5.48 17.83 4.61
N LEU A 62 -4.25 17.39 4.93
CA LEU A 62 -3.27 18.24 5.62
C LEU A 62 -2.87 19.46 4.78
N LYS A 63 -2.65 20.61 5.41
CA LYS A 63 -2.13 21.79 4.71
C LYS A 63 -0.62 21.67 4.49
N GLY A 64 -0.11 22.28 3.43
CA GLY A 64 1.31 22.29 3.09
C GLY A 64 1.59 21.70 1.70
N ASN A 65 2.77 22.01 1.17
CA ASN A 65 3.25 21.46 -0.09
C ASN A 65 4.10 20.23 0.19
N PHE A 66 3.45 19.07 0.24
CA PHE A 66 4.12 17.79 0.42
C PHE A 66 3.43 16.73 -0.43
N THR A 67 4.13 15.63 -0.61
CA THR A 67 3.63 14.45 -1.28
C THR A 67 3.75 13.25 -0.36
N PHE A 68 3.01 12.18 -0.67
CA PHE A 68 3.15 10.92 0.05
C PHE A 68 3.19 9.72 -0.89
N ARG A 69 3.92 8.69 -0.49
CA ARG A 69 3.97 7.40 -1.19
C ARG A 69 3.80 6.23 -0.24
N LEU A 70 3.38 5.11 -0.82
CA LEU A 70 3.11 3.86 -0.14
C LEU A 70 4.15 2.83 -0.51
N LEU A 71 4.68 2.10 0.47
CA LEU A 71 5.48 0.89 0.24
C LEU A 71 4.72 -0.35 0.73
N TYR A 72 5.05 -1.51 0.18
CA TYR A 72 4.51 -2.81 0.59
C TYR A 72 2.98 -2.94 0.46
N LEU A 73 2.48 -2.77 -0.77
CA LEU A 73 1.07 -2.89 -1.14
C LEU A 73 0.74 -4.33 -1.59
N TYR A 74 0.12 -5.13 -0.72
CA TYR A 74 -0.19 -6.52 -1.05
C TYR A 74 -1.48 -6.67 -1.90
N PRO A 75 -1.42 -7.41 -3.03
CA PRO A 75 -2.57 -7.57 -3.93
C PRO A 75 -3.77 -8.29 -3.31
N ASP A 76 -3.54 -9.12 -2.28
CA ASP A 76 -4.59 -9.90 -1.61
C ASP A 76 -5.70 -9.01 -1.00
N ILE A 77 -5.42 -7.73 -0.75
CA ILE A 77 -6.33 -6.75 -0.13
C ILE A 77 -6.60 -5.56 -1.07
N LEU A 78 -5.70 -5.28 -2.00
CA LEU A 78 -5.79 -4.12 -2.86
C LEU A 78 -6.71 -4.38 -4.07
N SER A 79 -7.96 -3.93 -3.98
CA SER A 79 -8.97 -4.06 -5.03
C SER A 79 -8.88 -2.94 -6.08
N LEU A 80 -9.62 -3.08 -7.19
CA LEU A 80 -9.78 -2.01 -8.18
C LEU A 80 -10.45 -0.76 -7.59
N GLU A 81 -11.35 -0.92 -6.61
CA GLU A 81 -11.95 0.23 -5.92
C GLU A 81 -10.90 1.01 -5.10
N HIS A 82 -9.98 0.29 -4.46
CA HIS A 82 -8.84 0.89 -3.77
C HIS A 82 -7.96 1.69 -4.73
N LEU A 83 -7.65 1.14 -5.91
CA LEU A 83 -6.92 1.89 -6.94
C LEU A 83 -7.68 3.12 -7.43
N LYS A 84 -9.00 3.01 -7.61
CA LYS A 84 -9.85 4.15 -8.01
C LYS A 84 -9.86 5.25 -6.96
N LYS A 85 -9.80 4.92 -5.67
CA LYS A 85 -9.66 5.94 -4.62
C LYS A 85 -8.32 6.67 -4.72
N LEU A 86 -7.23 5.95 -5.00
CA LEU A 86 -5.89 6.55 -5.14
C LEU A 86 -5.81 7.58 -6.27
N THR A 87 -6.63 7.47 -7.33
CA THR A 87 -6.65 8.48 -8.41
C THR A 87 -7.21 9.83 -7.97
N THR A 88 -7.91 9.88 -6.84
CA THR A 88 -8.53 11.11 -6.31
C THR A 88 -7.56 11.95 -5.48
N PHE A 89 -6.48 11.36 -4.99
CA PHE A 89 -5.48 12.03 -4.17
C PHE A 89 -4.50 12.81 -5.03
N LYS A 90 -4.33 14.11 -4.74
CA LYS A 90 -3.45 15.00 -5.48
C LYS A 90 -2.01 14.93 -4.98
N LYS A 91 -1.82 14.62 -3.69
CA LYS A 91 -0.49 14.52 -3.07
C LYS A 91 0.09 13.12 -3.13
N PHE A 92 -0.70 12.13 -3.57
CA PHE A 92 -0.21 10.78 -3.74
C PHE A 92 0.74 10.70 -4.94
N ILE A 93 1.94 10.17 -4.71
CA ILE A 93 2.86 9.79 -5.78
C ILE A 93 2.44 8.40 -6.26
N PRO A 94 2.12 8.20 -7.56
CA PRO A 94 1.74 6.91 -8.12
C PRO A 94 2.93 5.92 -8.22
N TYR A 95 3.51 5.59 -7.08
CA TYR A 95 4.55 4.60 -6.89
C TYR A 95 3.94 3.36 -6.24
N PHE A 96 3.77 2.32 -7.04
CA PHE A 96 3.12 1.08 -6.65
C PHE A 96 4.18 0.02 -6.35
N ASP A 97 4.52 -0.12 -5.07
CA ASP A 97 5.39 -1.21 -4.59
C ASP A 97 4.57 -2.45 -4.23
N ILE A 98 4.42 -3.36 -5.19
CA ILE A 98 3.49 -4.48 -5.13
C ILE A 98 4.26 -5.79 -5.24
N PRO A 99 4.46 -6.52 -4.13
CA PRO A 99 5.23 -7.75 -4.15
C PRO A 99 4.37 -8.91 -4.66
N LEU A 100 4.35 -9.13 -5.99
CA LEU A 100 3.56 -10.17 -6.66
C LEU A 100 4.05 -11.60 -6.35
N GLN A 101 5.33 -11.79 -6.01
CA GLN A 101 5.97 -13.08 -5.73
C GLN A 101 6.06 -14.04 -6.93
N HIS A 102 4.97 -14.30 -7.64
CA HIS A 102 4.91 -15.15 -8.84
C HIS A 102 3.68 -14.78 -9.69
N VAL A 103 3.56 -15.35 -10.90
CA VAL A 103 2.36 -15.25 -11.76
C VAL A 103 1.61 -16.58 -11.92
N SER A 104 2.18 -17.69 -11.46
CA SER A 104 1.63 -19.02 -11.70
C SER A 104 0.63 -19.36 -10.61
N ALA A 105 -0.65 -19.54 -10.96
CA ALA A 105 -1.72 -19.79 -10.00
C ALA A 105 -1.44 -20.99 -9.06
N PRO A 106 -0.94 -22.15 -9.53
CA PRO A 106 -0.54 -23.24 -8.64
C PRO A 106 0.54 -22.84 -7.62
N ILE A 107 1.53 -22.06 -8.03
CA ILE A 107 2.62 -21.60 -7.16
C ILE A 107 2.11 -20.56 -6.17
N LEU A 108 1.32 -19.58 -6.63
CA LEU A 108 0.71 -18.54 -5.81
C LEU A 108 -0.16 -19.16 -4.70
N LYS A 109 -1.00 -20.15 -5.04
CA LYS A 109 -1.81 -20.88 -4.06
C LYS A 109 -0.94 -21.54 -2.98
N ARG A 110 0.19 -22.15 -3.35
CA ARG A 110 1.13 -22.76 -2.40
C ARG A 110 1.89 -21.73 -1.56
N MET A 111 2.08 -20.52 -2.08
CA MET A 111 2.61 -19.37 -1.34
C MET A 111 1.56 -18.73 -0.39
N GLY A 112 0.31 -19.19 -0.41
CA GLY A 112 -0.79 -18.61 0.38
C GLY A 112 -1.31 -17.30 -0.19
N ARG A 113 -1.20 -17.10 -1.51
CA ARG A 113 -1.73 -15.95 -2.24
C ARG A 113 -3.04 -16.33 -2.92
N PHE A 114 -4.01 -15.41 -2.86
CA PHE A 114 -5.37 -15.66 -3.34
C PHE A 114 -5.73 -14.74 -4.52
N TYR A 115 -4.80 -14.63 -5.46
CA TYR A 115 -4.96 -13.96 -6.76
C TYR A 115 -4.29 -14.80 -7.85
N ASP A 116 -4.61 -14.49 -9.10
CA ASP A 116 -4.10 -15.16 -10.29
C ASP A 116 -3.55 -14.15 -11.32
N GLU A 117 -3.07 -14.67 -12.44
CA GLU A 117 -2.55 -13.88 -13.55
C GLU A 117 -3.58 -12.87 -14.08
N GLN A 118 -4.85 -13.24 -14.14
CA GLN A 118 -5.90 -12.35 -14.64
C GLN A 118 -6.13 -11.17 -13.70
N ALA A 119 -6.20 -11.42 -12.38
CA ALA A 119 -6.31 -10.37 -11.37
C ALA A 119 -5.11 -9.41 -11.42
N ILE A 120 -3.89 -9.95 -11.58
CA ILE A 120 -2.68 -9.15 -11.76
C ILE A 120 -2.77 -8.29 -13.02
N GLY A 121 -3.15 -8.88 -14.17
CA GLY A 121 -3.29 -8.17 -15.43
C GLY A 121 -4.26 -6.99 -15.33
N ASN A 122 -5.47 -7.25 -14.81
CA ASN A 122 -6.49 -6.22 -14.58
C ASN A 122 -5.98 -5.07 -13.70
N PHE A 123 -5.23 -5.42 -12.66
CA PHE A 123 -4.66 -4.46 -11.72
C PHE A 123 -3.60 -3.57 -12.40
N LEU A 124 -2.68 -4.17 -13.16
CA LEU A 124 -1.64 -3.45 -13.89
C LEU A 124 -2.26 -2.56 -14.99
N ASP A 125 -3.27 -3.05 -15.69
CA ASP A 125 -3.95 -2.30 -16.75
C ASP A 125 -4.73 -1.12 -16.18
N PHE A 126 -5.38 -1.29 -15.02
CA PHE A 126 -6.00 -0.16 -14.32
C PHE A 126 -4.98 0.93 -14.00
N ILE A 127 -3.83 0.57 -13.43
CA ILE A 127 -2.78 1.55 -13.13
C ILE A 127 -2.33 2.27 -14.40
N LYS A 128 -2.07 1.51 -15.48
CA LYS A 128 -1.60 2.06 -16.75
C LYS A 128 -2.57 3.06 -17.36
N ASN A 129 -3.87 2.79 -17.25
CA ASN A 129 -4.92 3.60 -17.87
C ASN A 129 -5.30 4.82 -17.04
N ASN A 130 -5.11 4.80 -15.71
CA ASN A 130 -5.60 5.85 -14.82
C ASN A 130 -4.51 6.77 -14.23
N PHE A 131 -3.24 6.37 -14.25
CA PHE A 131 -2.13 7.18 -13.76
C PHE A 131 -1.20 7.53 -14.92
N LYS A 132 -1.12 8.82 -15.31
CA LYS A 132 -0.26 9.23 -16.44
C LYS A 132 1.21 8.95 -16.15
N THR A 133 1.71 9.45 -15.02
CA THR A 133 3.06 9.16 -14.51
C THR A 133 2.93 8.14 -13.39
N ARG A 134 3.45 6.92 -13.61
CA ARG A 134 3.43 5.85 -12.60
C ARG A 134 4.72 5.05 -12.57
N PHE A 135 5.00 4.45 -11.43
CA PHE A 135 6.05 3.46 -11.25
C PHE A 135 5.46 2.21 -10.64
N ILE A 136 5.85 1.05 -11.16
CA ILE A 136 5.44 -0.25 -10.62
C ILE A 136 6.72 -0.99 -10.25
N ARG A 137 6.88 -1.30 -8.97
CA ARG A 137 7.96 -2.12 -8.43
C ARG A 137 7.36 -3.42 -7.92
N THR A 138 8.01 -4.53 -8.22
CA THR A 138 7.60 -5.85 -7.73
C THR A 138 8.82 -6.72 -7.47
N ASN A 139 8.62 -7.78 -6.69
CA ASN A 139 9.60 -8.81 -6.43
C ASN A 139 9.04 -10.15 -6.89
N ILE A 140 9.89 -10.97 -7.52
CA ILE A 140 9.55 -12.32 -7.99
C ILE A 140 10.49 -13.32 -7.34
N ILE A 141 9.94 -14.45 -6.92
CA ILE A 141 10.67 -15.58 -6.34
C ILE A 141 10.65 -16.71 -7.36
N ILE A 142 11.84 -17.07 -7.85
CA ILE A 142 12.05 -18.25 -8.71
C ILE A 142 12.47 -19.45 -7.87
N GLY A 143 12.23 -20.67 -8.37
CA GLY A 143 12.61 -21.90 -7.69
C GLY A 143 11.82 -22.18 -6.40
N PHE A 144 10.60 -21.65 -6.27
CA PHE A 144 9.72 -21.96 -5.15
C PHE A 144 9.35 -23.46 -5.19
N PRO A 145 9.63 -24.22 -4.12
CA PRO A 145 9.44 -25.66 -4.08
C PRO A 145 7.98 -26.02 -4.27
#